data_AF-A0A6V8CQE8-F1
#
_entry.id   AF-A0A6V8CQE8-F1
#
_cell.length_a   1.000
_cell.length_b   1.000
_cell.length_c   1.000
_cell.angle_alpha   90.00
_cell.angle_beta   90.00
_cell.angle_gamma   90.00
#
_symmetry.space_group_name_H-M   'P 1'
#
loop_
_entity.id
_entity.type
_entity.pdbx_description
1 polymer ?
#
loop_
_entity_poly.entity_id
_entity_poly.type
_entity_poly.pdbx_seq_one_letter_code
_entity_poly.pdbx_strand_id
1 'polypeptide(L)'
;MKSSMVDLSAIKDPWTEIGLEVPKELREPLRKLNEAGDEAETRIAWMEHIAGVGVCPVCLAPLGMVERKTGPQLQCSKEPKHLSWPKQG
;
A
#
# COMPACT_ATOMS: atom_id res chain seq x y z
N MET A 1 -18.34 -14.05 -1.79
CA MET A 1 -18.40 -13.01 -0.73
C MET A 1 -18.01 -11.71 -1.41
N LYS A 2 -18.87 -10.68 -1.42
CA LYS A 2 -18.51 -9.40 -2.06
C LYS A 2 -17.35 -8.81 -1.27
N SER A 3 -16.16 -8.79 -1.85
CA SER A 3 -14.97 -8.23 -1.22
C SER A 3 -15.20 -6.75 -0.99
N SER A 4 -15.54 -6.37 0.25
CA SER A 4 -15.57 -4.97 0.69
C SER A 4 -14.13 -4.47 0.83
N MET A 5 -13.38 -4.44 -0.28
CA MET A 5 -12.05 -3.85 -0.29
C MET A 5 -12.16 -2.34 -0.15
N VAL A 6 -11.22 -1.75 0.56
CA VAL A 6 -11.14 -0.29 0.70
C VAL A 6 -10.84 0.33 -0.65
N ASP A 7 -11.66 1.31 -1.05
CA ASP A 7 -11.41 2.14 -2.24
C ASP A 7 -10.16 2.98 -2.03
N LEU A 8 -9.13 2.73 -2.86
CA LEU A 8 -7.83 3.39 -2.76
C LEU A 8 -7.85 4.78 -3.39
N SER A 9 -8.77 5.04 -4.33
CA SER A 9 -8.86 6.33 -5.02
C SER A 9 -9.20 7.49 -4.08
N ALA A 10 -9.90 7.20 -2.98
CA ALA A 10 -10.28 8.15 -1.95
C ALA A 10 -9.24 8.33 -0.82
N ILE A 11 -8.12 7.60 -0.82
CA ILE A 11 -7.15 7.58 0.28
C ILE A 11 -5.79 8.06 -0.20
N LYS A 12 -5.16 8.94 0.60
CA LYS A 12 -3.78 9.37 0.35
C LYS A 12 -2.81 8.21 0.52
N ASP A 13 -1.78 8.15 -0.31
CA ASP A 13 -0.72 7.16 -0.17
C ASP A 13 0.08 7.36 1.14
N PRO A 14 0.81 6.33 1.61
CA PRO A 14 1.51 6.36 2.90
C PRO A 14 2.54 7.48 3.04
N TRP A 15 3.14 7.95 1.95
CA TRP A 15 4.17 8.98 1.98
C TRP A 15 3.53 10.36 2.05
N THR A 16 2.55 10.62 1.18
CA THR A 16 1.82 11.90 1.16
C THR A 16 1.02 12.11 2.46
N GLU A 17 0.52 11.05 3.09
CA GLU A 17 -0.21 11.14 4.37
C GLU A 17 0.66 11.75 5.50
N ILE A 18 1.96 11.47 5.50
CA ILE A 18 2.91 11.99 6.49
C ILE A 18 3.71 13.21 5.99
N GLY A 19 3.30 13.80 4.86
CA GLY A 19 3.93 14.98 4.27
C GLY A 19 5.25 14.74 3.54
N LEU A 20 5.52 13.49 3.14
CA LEU A 20 6.68 13.14 2.32
C LEU A 20 6.28 13.02 0.85
N GLU A 21 7.26 13.21 -0.04
CA GLU A 21 7.09 12.90 -1.45
C GLU A 21 7.16 11.38 -1.68
N VAL A 22 6.35 10.89 -2.62
CA VAL A 22 6.41 9.50 -3.07
C VAL A 22 7.76 9.23 -3.77
N PRO A 23 8.51 8.20 -3.32
CA PRO A 23 9.75 7.78 -3.96
C PRO A 23 9.56 7.54 -5.46
N LYS A 24 10.56 7.91 -6.26
CA LYS A 24 10.42 7.88 -7.73
C LYS A 24 10.04 6.50 -8.25
N GLU A 25 10.62 5.43 -7.69
CA GLU A 25 10.30 4.05 -8.09
C GLU A 25 8.87 3.61 -7.74
N LEU A 26 8.21 4.29 -6.79
CA LEU A 26 6.86 3.94 -6.32
C LEU A 26 5.76 4.72 -7.02
N ARG A 27 6.07 5.83 -7.70
CA ARG A 27 5.06 6.69 -8.35
C ARG A 27 4.25 5.94 -9.40
N GLU A 28 4.91 5.19 -10.27
CA GLU A 28 4.22 4.41 -11.31
C GLU A 28 3.44 3.22 -10.71
N PRO A 29 4.03 2.37 -9.84
CA PRO A 29 3.29 1.32 -9.16
C PRO A 29 2.06 1.81 -8.39
N LEU A 30 2.15 2.91 -7.63
CA LEU A 30 1.02 3.48 -6.91
C LEU A 30 -0.07 4.00 -7.85
N ARG A 31 0.33 4.63 -8.98
CA ARG A 31 -0.63 5.04 -10.01
C ARG A 31 -1.36 3.83 -10.59
N LYS A 32 -0.63 2.77 -10.94
CA LYS A 32 -1.21 1.54 -11.48
C LYS A 32 -2.11 0.81 -10.49
N LEU A 33 -1.74 0.80 -9.20
CA LEU A 33 -2.58 0.27 -8.13
C LEU A 33 -3.92 1.04 -8.05
N ASN A 34 -3.91 2.36 -8.21
CA ASN A 34 -5.15 3.15 -8.23
C ASN A 34 -5.98 2.96 -9.51
N GLU A 35 -5.34 2.75 -10.66
CA GLU A 35 -6.05 2.57 -11.94
C GLU A 35 -6.59 1.15 -12.17
N ALA A 36 -5.94 0.13 -11.60
CA ALA A 36 -6.21 -1.27 -11.91
C ALA A 36 -6.44 -2.16 -10.68
N GLY A 37 -6.44 -1.57 -9.46
CA GLY A 37 -6.55 -2.30 -8.20
C GLY A 37 -7.99 -2.67 -7.78
N ASP A 38 -8.98 -2.50 -8.65
CA ASP A 38 -10.36 -2.94 -8.40
C ASP A 38 -10.47 -4.47 -8.39
N GLU A 39 -9.67 -5.15 -9.21
CA GLU A 39 -9.57 -6.61 -9.21
C GLU A 39 -8.61 -7.08 -8.11
N ALA A 40 -9.05 -8.06 -7.32
CA ALA A 40 -8.32 -8.55 -6.15
C ALA A 40 -6.90 -9.01 -6.48
N GLU A 41 -6.74 -9.81 -7.54
CA GLU A 41 -5.44 -10.34 -7.98
C GLU A 41 -4.50 -9.22 -8.43
N THR A 42 -5.01 -8.27 -9.22
CA THR A 42 -4.24 -7.11 -9.69
C THR A 42 -3.80 -6.22 -8.51
N ARG A 43 -4.68 -6.03 -7.53
CA ARG A 43 -4.37 -5.29 -6.31
C ARG A 43 -3.25 -5.95 -5.52
N ILE A 44 -3.32 -7.27 -5.33
CA ILE A 44 -2.29 -8.06 -4.63
C ILE A 44 -0.95 -7.91 -5.36
N ALA A 45 -0.92 -8.15 -6.67
CA ALA A 45 0.31 -8.07 -7.47
C ALA A 45 0.97 -6.68 -7.38
N TRP A 46 0.19 -5.60 -7.47
CA TRP A 46 0.73 -4.25 -7.32
C TRP A 46 1.21 -3.94 -5.90
N MET A 47 0.48 -4.40 -4.87
CA MET A 47 0.91 -4.21 -3.48
C MET A 47 2.18 -5.00 -3.15
N GLU A 48 2.32 -6.23 -3.65
CA GLU A 48 3.55 -7.00 -3.51
C GLU A 48 4.72 -6.33 -4.23
N HIS A 49 4.49 -5.81 -5.44
CA HIS A 49 5.51 -5.07 -6.17
C HIS A 49 5.97 -3.83 -5.39
N ILE A 50 5.03 -3.01 -4.89
CA ILE A 50 5.35 -1.85 -4.05
C ILE A 50 6.09 -2.26 -2.78
N ALA A 51 5.70 -3.37 -2.14
CA ALA A 51 6.39 -3.87 -0.96
C ALA A 51 7.84 -4.30 -1.25
N GLY A 52 8.07 -4.88 -2.43
CA GLY A 52 9.39 -5.35 -2.85
C GLY A 52 10.38 -4.25 -3.24
N VAL A 53 9.89 -3.13 -3.79
CA VAL A 53 10.74 -1.99 -4.17
C VAL A 53 10.72 -0.83 -3.18
N GLY A 54 9.73 -0.80 -2.28
CA GLY A 54 9.53 0.27 -1.31
C GLY A 54 10.14 -0.01 0.05
N VAL A 55 10.47 1.08 0.75
CA VAL A 55 10.89 1.05 2.16
C VAL A 55 9.94 1.84 3.03
N CYS A 56 9.88 1.48 4.31
CA CYS A 56 9.10 2.20 5.29
C CYS A 56 9.59 3.65 5.41
N PRO A 57 8.73 4.67 5.24
CA PRO A 57 9.16 6.05 5.28
C PRO A 57 9.60 6.54 6.67
N VAL A 58 9.28 5.79 7.73
CA VAL A 58 9.63 6.14 9.11
C VAL A 58 10.99 5.59 9.52
N CYS A 59 11.30 4.35 9.14
CA CYS A 59 12.48 3.63 9.64
C CYS A 59 13.35 2.99 8.56
N LEU A 60 12.99 3.18 7.28
CA LEU A 60 13.69 2.66 6.09
C LEU A 60 13.81 1.13 6.03
N ALA A 61 13.15 0.40 6.92
CA ALA A 61 13.04 -1.06 6.84
C ALA A 61 12.23 -1.48 5.62
N PRO A 62 12.44 -2.71 5.09
CA PRO A 62 11.64 -3.24 4.00
C PRO A 62 10.13 -3.19 4.30
N LEU A 63 9.33 -3.05 3.25
CA LEU A 63 7.89 -3.24 3.35
C LEU A 63 7.53 -4.71 3.14
N GLY A 64 6.36 -5.08 3.63
CA GLY A 64 5.69 -6.34 3.34
C GLY A 64 4.25 -6.09 2.92
N MET A 65 3.62 -7.10 2.34
CA MET A 65 2.18 -7.10 2.07
C MET A 65 1.51 -8.10 3.00
N VAL A 66 0.38 -7.72 3.59
CA VAL A 66 -0.44 -8.59 4.44
C VAL A 66 -1.88 -8.58 3.98
N GLU A 67 -2.48 -9.76 3.86
CA GLU A 67 -3.92 -9.89 3.59
C GLU A 67 -4.74 -9.63 4.86
N ARG A 68 -5.76 -8.79 4.73
CA ARG A 68 -6.72 -8.47 5.80
C ARG A 68 -8.15 -8.59 5.28
N LYS A 69 -9.11 -8.51 6.20
CA LYS A 69 -10.55 -8.56 5.88
C LYS A 69 -11.00 -7.50 4.87
N THR A 70 -10.30 -6.36 4.80
CA THR A 70 -10.59 -5.25 3.87
C THR A 70 -9.70 -5.26 2.62
N GLY A 71 -9.07 -6.39 2.32
CA GLY A 71 -8.12 -6.52 1.23
C GLY A 71 -6.66 -6.44 1.68
N PRO A 72 -5.73 -6.55 0.72
CA PRO A 72 -4.30 -6.47 0.97
C PRO A 72 -3.90 -5.08 1.49
N GLN A 73 -2.88 -5.06 2.32
CA GLN A 73 -2.30 -3.84 2.88
C GLN A 73 -0.77 -3.90 2.82
N LEU A 74 -0.14 -2.77 2.53
CA LEU A 74 1.27 -2.54 2.80
C LEU A 74 1.50 -2.40 4.29
N GLN A 75 2.57 -3.02 4.78
CA GLN A 75 2.95 -2.99 6.19
C GLN A 75 4.47 -2.87 6.35
N CYS A 76 4.94 -2.08 7.32
CA CYS A 76 6.36 -2.09 7.68
C CYS A 76 6.75 -3.45 8.28
N SER A 77 7.84 -4.04 7.78
CA SER A 77 8.34 -5.34 8.27
C SER A 77 8.89 -5.30 9.70
N LYS A 78 9.30 -4.13 10.19
CA LYS A 78 9.92 -3.96 11.51
C LYS A 78 8.93 -3.57 12.60
N GLU A 79 8.02 -2.64 12.30
CA GLU A 79 7.03 -2.11 13.25
C GLU A 79 5.76 -1.72 12.48
N PRO A 80 4.68 -2.54 12.55
CA PRO A 80 3.40 -2.28 11.89
C PRO A 80 2.83 -0.88 12.09
N LYS A 81 3.11 -0.22 13.23
CA LYS A 81 2.64 1.14 13.51
C LYS A 81 3.29 2.21 12.64
N HIS A 82 4.48 1.94 12.08
CA HIS A 82 5.14 2.88 11.18
C HIS A 82 4.42 3.04 9.85
N LEU A 83 3.91 1.93 9.32
CA LEU A 83 3.16 1.91 8.07
C LEU A 83 2.23 0.71 8.08
N SER A 84 0.94 1.00 7.95
CA SER A 84 -0.12 0.04 7.64
C SER A 84 -1.11 0.77 6.73
N TRP A 85 -1.18 0.38 5.47
CA TRP A 85 -1.94 1.11 4.47
C TRP A 85 -2.61 0.17 3.46
N PRO A 86 -3.88 0.39 3.07
CA PRO A 86 -4.77 1.43 3.60
C PRO A 86 -5.11 1.20 5.08
N LYS A 87 -5.10 2.26 5.89
CA LYS A 87 -5.56 2.19 7.29
C LYS A 87 -7.05 1.83 7.27
N GLN A 88 -7.45 0.85 8.08
CA GLN A 88 -8.88 0.64 8.30
C GLN A 88 -9.43 1.86 9.04
N GLY A 89 -10.57 2.38 8.57
CA GLY A 89 -11.41 3.29 9.36
C GLY A 89 -11.95 2.58 10.59
#